data_AF-A0A9P0DAX3-F1
#
_entry.id   AF-A0A9P0DAX3-F1
#
_cell.length_a   1.000
_cell.length_b   1.000
_cell.length_c   1.000
_cell.angle_alpha   90.00
_cell.angle_beta   90.00
_cell.angle_gamma   90.00
#
_symmetry.space_group_name_H-M   'P 1'
#
loop_
_entity.id
_entity.type
_entity.pdbx_description
1 polymer ?
#
loop_
_entity_poly.entity_id
_entity_poly.type
_entity_poly.pdbx_seq_one_letter_code
_entity_poly.pdbx_strand_id
1 'polypeptide(L)'
;MEADSMHSTIERMIRKSKINVPADYVLICKKACLKNPYKVQYLSHDFFKAVEGNVNFITSIRPGKRVGDPQVVDLKAIKYTKKNVFFKLRHSELEWRTFPIRLPVNPKCVDFDTLPTLYRARIPIKKEKYEHLQQLKNSLEHDYHAFYDQLPHN
;
A
#
# COMPACT_ATOMS: atom_id res chain seq x y z
N MET A 1 -5.34 2.26 -18.73
CA MET A 1 -6.17 2.35 -17.53
C MET A 1 -6.31 0.94 -16.92
N GLU A 2 -5.19 0.34 -16.51
CA GLU A 2 -5.16 -1.08 -16.08
C GLU A 2 -5.56 -1.25 -14.60
N ALA A 3 -5.23 -0.28 -13.75
CA ALA A 3 -5.59 -0.30 -12.33
C ALA A 3 -7.11 -0.24 -12.11
N ASP A 4 -7.83 0.55 -12.91
CA ASP A 4 -9.30 0.65 -12.85
C ASP A 4 -9.97 -0.68 -13.28
N SER A 5 -9.35 -1.37 -14.25
CA SER A 5 -9.76 -2.72 -14.64
C SER A 5 -9.55 -3.75 -13.51
N MET A 6 -8.47 -3.67 -12.74
CA MET A 6 -8.22 -4.57 -11.60
C MET A 6 -9.22 -4.36 -10.47
N HIS A 7 -9.51 -3.10 -10.12
CA HIS A 7 -10.48 -2.79 -9.09
C HIS A 7 -11.86 -3.31 -9.47
N SER A 8 -12.28 -3.06 -10.72
CA SER A 8 -13.58 -3.50 -11.23
C SER A 8 -13.75 -5.03 -11.19
N THR A 9 -12.73 -5.80 -11.55
CA THR A 9 -12.79 -7.28 -11.52
C THR A 9 -12.87 -7.83 -10.11
N ILE A 10 -12.07 -7.28 -9.18
CA ILE A 10 -12.08 -7.67 -7.76
C ILE A 10 -13.42 -7.34 -7.13
N GLU A 11 -13.92 -6.12 -7.34
CA GLU A 11 -15.18 -5.66 -6.77
C GLU A 11 -16.37 -6.52 -7.23
N ARG A 12 -16.39 -6.90 -8.52
CA ARG A 12 -17.42 -7.80 -9.05
C ARG A 12 -17.42 -9.17 -8.36
N MET A 13 -16.25 -9.68 -7.96
CA MET A 13 -16.15 -10.93 -7.21
C MET A 13 -16.54 -10.75 -5.75
N ILE A 14 -16.11 -9.65 -5.10
CA ILE A 14 -16.46 -9.34 -3.71
C ILE A 14 -17.98 -9.32 -3.54
N ARG A 15 -18.71 -8.63 -4.43
CA ARG A 15 -20.17 -8.52 -4.36
C ARG A 15 -20.92 -9.86 -4.41
N LYS A 16 -20.29 -10.92 -4.93
CA LYS A 16 -20.86 -12.26 -5.05
C LYS A 16 -20.29 -13.27 -4.06
N SER A 17 -19.39 -12.83 -3.18
CA SER A 17 -18.66 -13.70 -2.27
C SER A 17 -19.07 -13.43 -0.83
N LYS A 18 -19.24 -14.49 -0.04
CA LYS A 18 -19.31 -14.38 1.41
C LYS A 18 -17.89 -14.15 1.95
N ILE A 19 -17.74 -13.15 2.81
CA ILE A 19 -16.46 -12.78 3.42
C ILE A 19 -16.66 -12.87 4.93
N ASN A 20 -16.02 -13.86 5.53
CA ASN A 20 -16.12 -14.14 6.95
C ASN A 20 -14.86 -13.68 7.69
N VAL A 21 -13.70 -13.71 7.04
CA VAL A 21 -12.43 -13.23 7.61
C VAL A 21 -11.61 -12.44 6.58
N PRO A 22 -10.70 -11.56 7.02
CA PRO A 22 -9.85 -10.79 6.10
C PRO A 22 -9.03 -11.67 5.13
N ALA A 23 -8.68 -12.89 5.52
CA ALA A 23 -7.97 -13.83 4.66
C ALA A 23 -8.76 -14.23 3.40
N ASP A 24 -10.10 -14.18 3.44
CA ASP A 24 -10.95 -14.51 2.29
C ASP A 24 -10.72 -13.56 1.11
N TYR A 25 -10.39 -12.28 1.41
CA TYR A 25 -10.03 -11.32 0.37
C TYR A 25 -8.84 -11.77 -0.46
N VAL A 26 -7.90 -12.52 0.11
CA VAL A 26 -6.73 -13.03 -0.64
C VAL A 26 -7.18 -13.99 -1.72
N LEU A 27 -8.09 -14.90 -1.38
CA LEU A 27 -8.65 -15.88 -2.32
C LEU A 27 -9.47 -15.19 -3.40
N ILE A 28 -10.30 -14.21 -3.01
CA ILE A 28 -11.13 -13.43 -3.93
C ILE A 28 -10.23 -12.66 -4.91
N CYS A 29 -9.22 -11.94 -4.43
CA CYS A 29 -8.29 -11.20 -5.27
C CYS A 29 -7.52 -12.13 -6.22
N LYS A 30 -7.03 -13.28 -5.76
CA LYS A 30 -6.36 -14.25 -6.65
C LYS A 30 -7.27 -14.74 -7.76
N LYS A 31 -8.56 -14.96 -7.48
CA LYS A 31 -9.57 -15.47 -8.42
C LYS A 31 -10.23 -14.39 -9.29
N ALA A 32 -10.02 -13.10 -8.99
CA ALA A 32 -10.70 -12.01 -9.67
C ALA A 32 -10.39 -11.90 -11.17
N CYS A 33 -9.20 -12.31 -11.58
CA CYS A 33 -8.80 -12.36 -12.99
C CYS A 33 -8.61 -13.80 -13.45
N LEU A 34 -9.55 -14.30 -14.26
CA LEU A 34 -9.51 -15.67 -14.79
C LEU A 34 -8.33 -15.92 -15.73
N LYS A 35 -8.04 -14.95 -16.62
CA LYS A 35 -7.00 -15.09 -17.64
C LYS A 35 -5.59 -15.02 -17.05
N ASN A 36 -5.37 -14.07 -16.14
CA ASN A 36 -4.08 -13.83 -15.50
C ASN A 36 -4.30 -13.57 -14.00
N PRO A 37 -4.34 -14.62 -13.16
CA PRO A 37 -4.55 -14.49 -11.72
C PRO A 37 -3.60 -13.50 -11.07
N TYR A 38 -4.10 -12.69 -10.15
CA TYR A 38 -3.27 -11.71 -9.46
C TYR A 38 -2.32 -12.37 -8.46
N LYS A 39 -1.10 -11.84 -8.38
CA LYS A 39 -0.18 -12.16 -7.28
C LYS A 39 -0.60 -11.35 -6.07
N VAL A 40 -1.11 -12.04 -5.04
CA VAL A 40 -1.62 -11.41 -3.82
C VAL A 40 -0.81 -11.86 -2.63
N GLN A 41 -0.33 -10.88 -1.85
CA GLN A 41 0.36 -11.09 -0.59
C GLN A 41 -0.53 -10.57 0.55
N TYR A 42 -0.66 -11.37 1.60
CA TYR A 42 -1.37 -10.96 2.81
C TYR A 42 -0.37 -10.30 3.75
N LEU A 43 -0.62 -9.04 4.11
CA LEU A 43 0.31 -8.25 4.90
C LEU A 43 -0.07 -8.30 6.38
N SER A 44 0.92 -8.44 7.25
CA SER A 44 0.79 -8.36 8.71
C SER A 44 1.51 -7.14 9.28
N HIS A 45 1.38 -6.93 10.59
CA HIS A 45 1.94 -5.77 11.28
C HIS A 45 3.48 -5.66 11.17
N ASP A 46 4.16 -6.78 10.96
CA ASP A 46 5.61 -6.92 10.73
C ASP A 46 6.09 -6.41 9.36
N PHE A 47 5.19 -6.32 8.38
CA PHE A 47 5.51 -5.78 7.06
C PHE A 47 5.80 -4.27 7.09
N PHE A 48 5.07 -3.53 7.93
CA PHE A 48 5.15 -2.08 7.95
C PHE A 48 6.47 -1.63 8.60
N LYS A 49 7.20 -0.75 7.90
CA LYS A 49 8.50 -0.21 8.33
C LYS A 49 8.36 1.26 8.74
N ALA A 50 9.10 1.68 9.75
CA ALA A 50 9.18 3.07 10.17
C ALA A 50 10.08 3.85 9.20
N VAL A 51 9.47 4.42 8.16
CA VAL A 51 10.19 5.18 7.11
C VAL A 51 10.48 6.62 7.56
N GLU A 52 9.56 7.22 8.32
CA GLU A 52 9.69 8.59 8.83
C GLU A 52 10.91 8.72 9.75
N GLY A 53 11.74 9.75 9.51
CA GLY A 53 12.98 9.98 10.25
C GLY A 53 14.14 9.05 9.87
N ASN A 54 13.88 7.90 9.25
CA ASN A 54 14.90 6.94 8.80
C ASN A 54 15.27 7.11 7.32
N VAL A 55 14.35 7.62 6.49
CA VAL A 55 14.50 7.69 5.04
C VAL A 55 14.08 9.07 4.52
N ASN A 56 14.97 10.06 4.64
CA ASN A 56 14.69 11.44 4.22
C ASN A 56 15.57 11.86 3.03
N PHE A 57 15.41 11.20 1.87
CA PHE A 57 16.20 11.52 0.67
C PHE A 57 15.67 12.72 -0.11
N ILE A 58 14.35 12.85 -0.20
CA ILE A 58 13.67 13.91 -0.95
C ILE A 58 12.49 14.43 -0.14
N THR A 59 12.39 15.76 -0.03
CA THR A 59 11.30 16.44 0.71
C THR A 59 10.14 16.82 -0.19
N SER A 60 10.32 16.75 -1.51
CA SER A 60 9.30 17.10 -2.50
C SER A 60 9.50 16.29 -3.77
N ILE A 61 8.43 16.08 -4.52
CA ILE A 61 8.46 15.56 -5.90
C ILE A 61 7.95 16.62 -6.88
N ARG A 62 8.01 17.90 -6.54
CA ARG A 62 7.57 18.98 -7.42
C ARG A 62 8.61 19.21 -8.53
N PRO A 63 8.23 19.14 -9.82
CA PRO A 63 9.16 19.41 -10.93
C PRO A 63 9.62 20.86 -11.02
N GLY A 64 8.72 21.79 -10.69
CA GLY A 64 8.93 23.23 -10.76
C GLY A 64 9.28 23.90 -9.44
N LYS A 65 9.91 25.08 -9.50
CA LYS A 65 10.20 25.91 -8.31
C LYS A 65 9.41 27.21 -8.27
N ARG A 66 9.11 27.79 -9.43
CA ARG A 66 8.46 29.10 -9.57
C ARG A 66 6.98 28.96 -9.86
N VAL A 67 6.27 30.08 -9.71
CA VAL A 67 4.89 30.21 -10.18
C VAL A 67 4.88 30.09 -11.70
N GLY A 68 4.01 29.24 -12.23
CA GLY A 68 3.96 28.89 -13.66
C GLY A 68 4.81 27.67 -14.05
N ASP A 69 5.69 27.17 -13.17
CA ASP A 69 6.40 25.92 -13.44
C ASP A 69 5.50 24.70 -13.20
N PRO A 70 5.79 23.55 -13.84
CA PRO A 70 5.02 22.32 -13.66
C PRO A 70 4.93 21.87 -12.20
N GLN A 71 3.74 21.45 -11.81
CA GLN A 71 3.40 21.00 -10.47
C GLN A 71 3.37 19.47 -10.40
N VAL A 72 3.15 18.93 -9.20
CA VAL A 72 3.05 17.48 -8.97
C VAL A 72 1.93 16.86 -9.82
N VAL A 73 0.84 17.60 -10.06
CA VAL A 73 -0.29 17.16 -10.89
C VAL A 73 0.05 16.97 -12.37
N ASP A 74 1.13 17.61 -12.84
CA ASP A 74 1.58 17.53 -14.24
C ASP A 74 2.47 16.31 -14.49
N LEU A 75 2.88 15.60 -13.44
CA LEU A 75 3.69 14.40 -13.54
C LEU A 75 2.93 13.28 -14.23
N LYS A 76 3.60 12.60 -15.17
CA LYS A 76 3.05 11.43 -15.87
C LYS A 76 3.77 10.14 -15.53
N ALA A 77 5.05 10.21 -15.20
CA ALA A 77 5.81 9.06 -14.74
C ALA A 77 6.92 9.49 -13.78
N ILE A 78 7.22 8.63 -12.81
CA ILE A 78 8.35 8.77 -11.89
C ILE A 78 9.16 7.48 -11.93
N LYS A 79 10.49 7.61 -11.98
CA LYS A 79 11.42 6.49 -11.93
C LYS A 79 12.37 6.67 -10.75
N TYR A 80 12.34 5.71 -9.83
CA TYR A 80 13.25 5.64 -8.70
C TYR A 80 14.46 4.79 -9.07
N THR A 81 15.65 5.28 -8.75
CA THR A 81 16.90 4.50 -8.79
C THR A 81 17.58 4.63 -7.44
N LYS A 82 18.59 3.78 -7.16
CA LYS A 82 19.33 3.86 -5.90
C LYS A 82 19.92 5.26 -5.63
N LYS A 83 20.31 5.98 -6.68
CA LYS A 83 21.02 7.27 -6.55
C LYS A 83 20.16 8.50 -6.84
N ASN A 84 19.14 8.37 -7.67
CA ASN A 84 18.40 9.49 -8.24
C ASN A 84 16.92 9.17 -8.42
N VAL A 85 16.12 10.23 -8.45
CA VAL A 85 14.70 10.18 -8.83
C VAL A 85 14.50 11.00 -10.10
N PHE A 86 13.83 10.40 -11.07
CA PHE A 86 13.58 11.00 -12.37
C PHE A 86 12.08 11.11 -12.64
N PHE A 87 11.71 12.02 -13.54
CA PHE A 87 10.33 12.21 -13.95
C PHE A 87 10.15 12.48 -15.44
N LYS A 88 8.90 12.34 -15.89
CA LYS A 88 8.40 12.76 -17.20
C LYS A 88 7.11 13.56 -17.04
N LEU A 89 6.95 14.58 -17.88
CA LEU A 89 5.72 15.38 -17.97
C LEU A 89 4.82 14.90 -19.11
N ARG A 90 5.37 14.18 -20.08
CA ARG A 90 4.59 13.54 -21.16
C ARG A 90 5.07 12.12 -21.39
N HIS A 91 4.14 11.22 -21.72
CA HIS A 91 4.49 9.83 -22.05
C HIS A 91 5.36 9.70 -23.31
N SER A 92 5.26 10.67 -24.23
CA SER A 92 6.03 10.71 -25.48
C SER A 92 7.48 11.17 -25.31
N GLU A 93 7.86 11.72 -24.16
CA GLU A 93 9.26 12.07 -23.90
C GLU A 93 10.09 10.77 -23.87
N LEU A 94 11.12 10.66 -24.71
CA LEU A 94 12.06 9.54 -24.64
C LEU A 94 12.91 9.63 -23.36
N GLU A 95 13.47 10.80 -23.12
CA GLU A 95 14.43 11.05 -22.04
C GLU A 95 13.77 11.27 -20.67
N TRP A 96 14.48 10.84 -19.63
CA TRP A 96 14.08 11.05 -18.23
C TRP A 96 14.75 12.32 -17.67
N ARG A 97 13.98 13.20 -17.03
CA ARG A 97 14.51 14.41 -16.40
C ARG A 97 14.76 14.19 -14.92
N THR A 98 15.80 14.80 -14.38
CA THR A 98 16.07 14.81 -12.93
C THR A 98 15.24 15.90 -12.25
N PHE A 99 14.72 15.62 -11.05
CA PHE A 99 14.12 16.66 -10.24
C PHE A 99 15.13 17.77 -9.89
N PRO A 100 14.72 19.05 -9.83
CA PRO A 100 15.62 20.15 -9.48
C PRO A 100 15.84 20.23 -7.95
N ILE A 101 16.08 19.10 -7.31
CA ILE A 101 16.28 18.95 -5.87
C ILE A 101 17.76 18.69 -5.64
N ARG A 102 18.33 19.35 -4.62
CA ARG A 102 19.68 19.03 -4.16
C ARG A 102 19.60 17.74 -3.36
N LEU A 103 20.09 16.65 -3.94
CA LEU A 103 20.31 15.42 -3.20
C LEU A 103 21.60 15.55 -2.38
N PRO A 104 21.69 14.90 -1.20
CA PRO A 104 22.94 14.82 -0.45
C PRO A 104 24.01 14.12 -1.30
N VAL A 105 25.27 14.57 -1.18
CA VAL A 105 26.41 14.06 -1.98
C VAL A 105 26.58 12.54 -1.83
N ASN A 106 26.31 12.01 -0.64
CA ASN A 106 26.28 10.59 -0.34
C ASN A 106 24.90 10.21 0.24
N PRO A 107 23.92 9.86 -0.60
CA PRO A 107 22.64 9.37 -0.08
C PRO A 107 22.88 8.04 0.64
N LYS A 108 22.59 7.99 1.94
CA LYS A 108 22.62 6.76 2.73
C LYS A 108 21.42 5.89 2.35
N CYS A 109 21.44 5.26 1.18
CA CYS A 109 20.41 4.31 0.77
C CYS A 109 20.22 3.26 1.85
N VAL A 110 18.99 3.08 2.31
CA VAL A 110 18.64 2.07 3.31
C VAL A 110 17.84 0.98 2.62
N ASP A 111 18.24 -0.27 2.79
CA ASP A 111 17.47 -1.40 2.26
C ASP A 111 16.19 -1.57 3.09
N PHE A 112 15.07 -1.88 2.44
CA PHE A 112 13.77 -1.96 3.10
C PHE A 112 13.77 -2.95 4.28
N ASP A 113 14.48 -4.07 4.12
CA ASP A 113 14.56 -5.12 5.15
C ASP A 113 15.35 -4.67 6.39
N THR A 114 16.27 -3.72 6.21
CA THR A 114 17.07 -3.14 7.31
C THR A 114 16.33 -2.07 8.10
N LEU A 115 15.18 -1.59 7.60
CA LEU A 115 14.39 -0.59 8.31
C LEU A 115 13.76 -1.19 9.58
N PRO A 116 13.68 -0.39 10.66
CA PRO A 116 12.94 -0.79 11.85
C PRO A 116 11.46 -0.99 11.53
N THR A 117 10.83 -1.96 12.19
CA THR A 117 9.40 -2.20 12.08
C THR A 117 8.61 -1.04 12.67
N LEU A 118 7.56 -0.60 11.98
CA LEU A 118 6.66 0.46 12.45
C LEU A 118 5.83 0.00 13.66
N TYR A 119 5.37 -1.25 13.63
CA TYR A 119 4.58 -1.84 14.70
C TYR A 119 5.36 -2.98 15.35
N ARG A 120 5.36 -3.01 16.70
CA ARG A 120 5.97 -4.10 17.49
C ARG A 120 5.06 -5.32 17.62
N ALA A 121 3.75 -5.10 17.51
CA ALA A 121 2.72 -6.12 17.65
C ALA A 121 1.49 -5.69 16.83
N ARG A 122 0.50 -6.58 16.76
CA ARG A 122 -0.82 -6.26 16.20
C ARG A 122 -1.45 -5.09 16.95
N ILE A 123 -2.02 -4.14 16.23
CA ILE A 123 -2.64 -2.94 16.81
C ILE A 123 -3.94 -3.36 17.53
N PRO A 124 -4.10 -3.06 18.83
CA PRO A 124 -5.32 -3.37 19.54
C PRO A 124 -6.48 -2.50 19.02
N ILE A 125 -7.64 -3.12 18.84
CA ILE A 125 -8.88 -2.39 18.54
C ILE A 125 -9.52 -1.86 19.82
N LYS A 126 -10.37 -0.85 19.71
CA LYS A 126 -11.17 -0.38 20.85
C LYS A 126 -12.07 -1.50 21.37
N LYS A 127 -12.25 -1.57 22.69
CA LYS A 127 -13.15 -2.53 23.35
C LYS A 127 -14.56 -2.56 22.74
N GLU A 128 -15.18 -1.40 22.52
CA GLU A 128 -16.51 -1.28 21.89
C GLU A 128 -16.55 -1.99 20.52
N LYS A 129 -15.52 -1.78 19.70
CA LYS A 129 -15.42 -2.44 18.39
C LYS A 129 -15.25 -3.95 18.54
N TYR A 130 -14.47 -4.40 19.52
CA TYR A 130 -14.32 -5.82 19.82
C TYR A 130 -15.68 -6.44 20.21
N GLU A 131 -16.42 -5.81 21.13
CA GLU A 131 -17.74 -6.28 21.56
C GLU A 131 -18.74 -6.36 20.40
N HIS A 132 -18.79 -5.36 19.53
CA HIS A 132 -19.63 -5.40 18.33
C HIS A 132 -19.25 -6.55 17.38
N LEU A 133 -17.95 -6.83 17.23
CA LEU A 133 -17.47 -7.95 16.41
C LEU A 133 -17.83 -9.29 17.06
N GLN A 134 -17.81 -9.40 18.39
CA GLN A 134 -18.26 -10.58 19.12
C GLN A 134 -19.76 -10.83 18.94
N GLN A 135 -20.58 -9.77 18.87
CA GLN A 135 -22.00 -9.91 18.52
C GLN A 135 -22.20 -10.39 17.08
N LEU A 136 -21.44 -9.82 16.12
CA LEU A 136 -21.52 -10.18 14.71
C LEU A 136 -21.05 -11.62 14.45
N LYS A 137 -20.04 -12.09 15.22
CA LYS A 137 -19.50 -13.45 15.17
C LYS A 137 -20.58 -14.53 15.25
N ASN A 138 -21.65 -14.29 16.00
CA ASN A 138 -22.77 -15.24 16.13
C ASN A 138 -23.51 -15.52 14.82
N SER A 139 -23.36 -14.65 13.81
CA SER A 139 -23.93 -14.85 12.47
C SER A 139 -23.01 -15.63 11.52
N LEU A 140 -21.78 -15.92 11.94
CA LEU A 140 -20.76 -16.60 11.14
C LEU A 140 -20.63 -18.07 11.54
N GLU A 141 -20.12 -18.89 10.64
CA GLU A 141 -19.82 -20.29 10.94
C GLU A 141 -18.76 -20.41 12.04
N HIS A 142 -18.90 -21.41 12.91
CA HIS A 142 -18.06 -21.62 14.09
C HIS A 142 -16.56 -21.69 13.76
N ASP A 143 -16.20 -22.21 12.60
CA ASP A 143 -14.81 -22.33 12.14
C ASP A 143 -14.09 -20.98 12.04
N TYR A 144 -14.83 -19.87 11.86
CA TYR A 144 -14.25 -18.51 11.79
C TYR A 144 -14.14 -17.82 13.15
N HIS A 145 -14.75 -18.36 14.21
CA HIS A 145 -14.87 -17.67 15.50
C HIS A 145 -13.51 -17.43 16.15
N ALA A 146 -12.59 -18.39 16.01
CA ALA A 146 -11.23 -18.30 16.55
C ALA A 146 -10.47 -17.05 16.10
N PHE A 147 -10.72 -16.56 14.87
CA PHE A 147 -10.11 -15.33 14.39
C PHE A 147 -10.54 -14.11 15.23
N TYR A 148 -11.85 -14.00 15.49
CA TYR A 148 -12.43 -12.88 16.23
C TYR A 148 -12.07 -12.91 17.71
N ASP A 149 -12.00 -14.11 18.31
CA ASP A 149 -11.64 -14.30 19.72
C ASP A 149 -10.18 -13.93 20.02
N GLN A 150 -9.31 -14.01 19.03
CA GLN A 150 -7.89 -13.71 19.15
C GLN A 150 -7.53 -12.27 18.76
N LEU A 151 -8.52 -11.39 18.54
CA LEU A 151 -8.28 -9.99 18.21
C LEU A 151 -7.78 -9.22 19.45
N PRO A 152 -6.60 -8.56 19.37
CA PRO A 152 -6.10 -7.73 20.46
C PRO A 152 -7.02 -6.53 20.65
N HIS A 153 -7.34 -6.18 21.89
CA HIS A 153 -8.23 -5.08 22.21
C HIS A 153 -7.87 -4.41 23.55
N ASN A 154 -8.18 -3.12 23.65
CA ASN A 154 -8.00 -2.28 24.83
C ASN A 154 -9.30 -1.55 25.17
#